data_AF-A0ABD6XC20-F1
#
_entry.id   AF-A0ABD6XC20-F1
#
_cell.length_a   1.000
_cell.length_b   1.000
_cell.length_c   1.000
_cell.angle_alpha   90.00
_cell.angle_beta   90.00
_cell.angle_gamma   90.00
#
_symmetry.space_group_name_H-M   'P 1'
#
loop_
_entity.id
_entity.type
_entity.pdbx_description
1 polymer ?
#
loop_
_entity_poly.entity_id
_entity_poly.type
_entity_poly.pdbx_seq_one_letter_code
_entity_poly.pdbx_strand_id
1 'polypeptide(L)'
;MEMQVTIKTKLKISNSEIAWSFSKTMEQYRQACNYVSEYIFNHDFDMKQSRLNKELYTKLRNLFSLKSQMAQSVIRTVIARYKTVKTQMARRPYKYQDQNTGEWYREVRDLTWLHKPISFNRPQVDLQRNRDWSYLSSGQLSINTLDGRVKV
;
A
#
# COMPACT_ATOMS: atom_id res chain seq x y z
N MET A 1 14.06 20.97 -10.43
CA MET A 1 14.19 19.63 -9.84
C MET A 1 13.68 19.74 -8.41
N GLU A 2 12.52 19.16 -8.10
CA GLU A 2 11.97 19.22 -6.72
C GLU A 2 12.83 18.34 -5.80
N MET A 3 13.37 18.93 -4.75
CA MET A 3 14.17 18.21 -3.75
C MET A 3 13.23 17.52 -2.77
N GLN A 4 13.20 16.18 -2.79
CA GLN A 4 12.44 15.39 -1.83
C GLN A 4 13.30 15.11 -0.58
N VAL A 5 12.87 15.61 0.58
CA VAL A 5 13.51 15.32 1.86
C VAL A 5 12.72 14.21 2.57
N THR A 6 13.41 13.13 2.97
CA THR A 6 12.82 12.02 3.73
C THR A 6 13.54 11.87 5.06
N ILE A 7 12.78 11.87 6.15
CA ILE A 7 13.29 11.66 7.52
C ILE A 7 12.81 10.28 7.99
N LYS A 8 13.73 9.48 8.55
CA LYS A 8 13.42 8.21 9.21
C LYS A 8 13.59 8.38 10.71
N THR A 9 12.52 8.12 11.45
CA THR A 9 12.52 8.16 12.92
C THR A 9 12.18 6.78 13.49
N LYS A 10 12.79 6.43 14.62
CA LYS A 10 12.48 5.22 15.37
C LYS A 10 11.79 5.62 16.67
N LEU A 11 10.51 5.26 16.80
CA LEU A 11 9.75 5.51 18.02
C LEU A 11 9.95 4.36 18.99
N LYS A 12 10.38 4.67 20.22
CA LYS A 12 10.45 3.70 21.31
C LYS A 12 9.16 3.81 22.12
N ILE A 13 8.27 2.84 21.97
CA ILE A 13 6.98 2.83 22.66
C ILE A 13 7.12 2.01 23.95
N SER A 14 7.03 2.66 25.10
CA SER A 14 7.10 2.00 26.43
C SER A 14 5.75 1.45 26.89
N ASN A 15 4.65 2.10 26.51
CA ASN A 15 3.30 1.68 26.86
C ASN A 15 2.84 0.52 25.94
N SER A 16 2.52 -0.63 26.54
CA SER A 16 2.12 -1.85 25.84
C SER A 16 0.80 -1.70 25.08
N GLU A 17 -0.17 -0.97 25.60
CA GLU A 17 -1.46 -0.72 24.94
C GLU A 17 -1.30 0.11 23.67
N ILE A 18 -0.45 1.15 23.72
CA ILE A 18 -0.12 1.96 22.54
C ILE A 18 0.61 1.11 21.48
N ALA A 19 1.59 0.30 21.91
CA ALA A 19 2.31 -0.60 21.01
C ALA A 19 1.38 -1.62 20.33
N TRP A 20 0.41 -2.15 21.08
CA TRP A 20 -0.60 -3.04 20.55
C TRP A 20 -1.51 -2.32 19.55
N SER A 21 -1.97 -1.10 19.85
CA SER A 21 -2.83 -0.33 18.96
C SER A 21 -2.15 0.00 17.62
N PHE A 22 -0.84 0.31 17.64
CA PHE A 22 -0.05 0.44 16.41
C PHE A 22 0.01 -0.87 15.63
N SER A 23 0.33 -1.98 16.31
CA SER A 23 0.45 -3.30 15.67
C SER A 23 -0.86 -3.73 15.01
N LYS A 24 -1.98 -3.59 15.73
CA LYS A 24 -3.33 -3.83 15.21
C LYS A 24 -3.66 -2.95 14.01
N THR A 25 -3.36 -1.65 14.09
CA THR A 25 -3.62 -0.71 12.98
C THR A 25 -2.82 -1.08 11.75
N MET A 26 -1.54 -1.38 11.90
CA MET A 26 -0.65 -1.78 10.80
C MET A 26 -1.07 -3.11 10.17
N GLU A 27 -1.55 -4.05 10.97
CA GLU A 27 -2.00 -5.34 10.48
C GLU A 27 -3.33 -5.22 9.71
N GLN A 28 -4.31 -4.50 10.25
CA GLN A 28 -5.58 -4.25 9.56
C GLN A 28 -5.37 -3.49 8.25
N TYR A 29 -4.48 -2.49 8.24
CA TYR A 29 -4.12 -1.78 7.03
C TYR A 29 -3.45 -2.70 5.99
N ARG A 30 -2.54 -3.59 6.42
CA ARG A 30 -1.92 -4.59 5.55
C ARG A 30 -2.95 -5.55 4.93
N GLN A 31 -3.90 -6.04 5.73
CA GLN A 31 -4.98 -6.91 5.25
C GLN A 31 -5.87 -6.18 4.24
N ALA A 32 -6.23 -4.92 4.52
CA ALA A 32 -6.96 -4.07 3.58
C ALA A 32 -6.19 -3.85 2.26
N CYS A 33 -4.87 -3.66 2.31
CA CYS A 33 -4.04 -3.59 1.09
C CYS A 33 -4.11 -4.88 0.27
N ASN A 34 -4.07 -6.05 0.92
CA ASN A 34 -4.22 -7.33 0.22
C ASN A 34 -5.61 -7.48 -0.41
N TYR A 35 -6.66 -7.05 0.28
CA TYR A 35 -8.03 -7.08 -0.24
C TYR A 35 -8.19 -6.22 -1.49
N VAL A 36 -7.70 -4.98 -1.49
CA VAL A 36 -7.72 -4.12 -2.68
C VAL A 36 -6.83 -4.69 -3.78
N SER A 37 -5.68 -5.29 -3.42
CA SER A 37 -4.77 -5.89 -4.39
C SER A 37 -5.40 -7.06 -5.13
N GLU A 38 -6.13 -7.92 -4.43
CA GLU A 38 -6.91 -9.01 -4.99
C GLU A 38 -8.02 -8.50 -5.90
N TYR A 39 -8.74 -7.46 -5.50
CA TYR A 39 -9.75 -6.84 -6.36
C TYR A 39 -9.14 -6.34 -7.67
N ILE A 40 -8.05 -5.58 -7.63
CA ILE A 40 -7.37 -5.06 -8.83
C ILE A 40 -6.91 -6.20 -9.75
N PHE A 41 -6.34 -7.26 -9.18
CA PHE A 41 -5.89 -8.42 -9.94
C PHE A 41 -7.04 -9.12 -10.68
N ASN A 42 -8.20 -9.27 -10.02
CA ASN A 42 -9.38 -9.93 -10.58
C ASN A 42 -10.22 -9.02 -11.51
N HIS A 43 -9.88 -7.74 -11.66
CA HIS A 43 -10.61 -6.74 -12.46
C HIS A 43 -9.67 -6.04 -13.44
N ASP A 44 -8.94 -6.82 -14.24
CA ASP A 44 -8.10 -6.36 -15.35
C ASP A 44 -7.09 -5.27 -15.00
N PHE A 45 -6.61 -5.27 -13.75
CA PHE A 45 -5.68 -4.28 -13.24
C PHE A 45 -6.21 -2.82 -13.34
N ASP A 46 -7.52 -2.59 -13.20
CA ASP A 46 -8.08 -1.23 -13.14
C ASP A 46 -7.59 -0.48 -11.89
N MET A 47 -6.65 0.43 -12.12
CA MET A 47 -6.04 1.28 -11.10
C MET A 47 -6.67 2.68 -11.02
N LYS A 48 -7.83 2.91 -11.64
CA LYS A 48 -8.49 4.22 -11.58
C LYS A 48 -9.03 4.46 -10.17
N GLN A 49 -8.37 5.37 -9.44
CA GLN A 49 -8.66 5.65 -8.04
C GLN A 49 -10.15 5.96 -7.77
N SER A 50 -10.82 6.71 -8.66
CA SER A 50 -12.24 7.04 -8.50
C SER A 50 -13.15 5.80 -8.53
N ARG A 51 -12.85 4.82 -9.40
CA ARG A 51 -13.60 3.55 -9.49
C ARG A 51 -13.33 2.69 -8.28
N LEU A 52 -12.06 2.52 -7.90
CA LEU A 52 -11.68 1.78 -6.69
C LEU A 52 -12.31 2.38 -5.43
N ASN A 53 -12.36 3.71 -5.33
CA ASN A 53 -13.06 4.38 -4.23
C ASN A 53 -14.55 4.05 -4.21
N LYS A 54 -15.23 4.13 -5.36
CA LYS A 54 -16.67 3.80 -5.45
C LYS A 54 -16.95 2.37 -5.00
N GLU A 55 -16.13 1.41 -5.44
CA GLU A 55 -16.39 -0.01 -5.21
C GLU A 55 -15.90 -0.53 -3.84
N LEU A 56 -14.82 0.04 -3.32
CA LEU A 56 -14.10 -0.53 -2.17
C LEU A 56 -14.16 0.33 -0.91
N TYR A 57 -14.37 1.64 -0.99
CA TYR A 57 -14.26 2.52 0.19
C TYR A 57 -15.17 2.10 1.35
N THR A 58 -16.44 1.81 1.08
CA THR A 58 -17.39 1.36 2.12
C THR A 58 -16.99 0.00 2.69
N LYS A 59 -16.54 -0.92 1.84
CA LYS A 59 -16.04 -2.25 2.27
C LYS A 59 -14.82 -2.12 3.16
N LEU A 60 -13.88 -1.24 2.79
CA LEU A 60 -12.68 -0.96 3.57
C LEU A 60 -12.99 -0.41 4.96
N ARG A 61 -13.97 0.49 5.04
CA ARG A 61 -14.43 1.02 6.31
C ARG A 61 -15.12 -0.02 7.19
N ASN A 62 -15.91 -0.91 6.60
CA ASN A 62 -16.75 -1.84 7.35
C ASN A 62 -15.98 -3.12 7.74
N LEU A 63 -15.26 -3.73 6.80
CA LEU A 63 -14.58 -5.02 7.01
C LEU A 63 -13.30 -4.89 7.85
N PHE A 64 -12.56 -3.79 7.67
CA PHE A 64 -11.26 -3.57 8.33
C PHE A 64 -11.30 -2.44 9.36
N SER A 65 -12.50 -1.90 9.63
CA SER A 65 -12.74 -0.78 10.54
C SER A 65 -11.87 0.46 10.26
N LEU A 66 -11.42 0.65 9.01
CA LEU A 66 -10.50 1.73 8.69
C LEU A 66 -11.16 3.10 8.81
N LYS A 67 -10.39 4.05 9.35
CA LYS A 67 -10.76 5.47 9.31
C LYS A 67 -10.73 5.98 7.87
N SER A 68 -11.50 7.02 7.58
CA SER A 68 -11.72 7.52 6.22
C SER A 68 -10.41 7.84 5.47
N GLN A 69 -9.44 8.45 6.14
CA GLN A 69 -8.14 8.75 5.54
C GLN A 69 -7.28 7.50 5.31
N MET A 70 -7.33 6.53 6.22
CA MET A 70 -6.64 5.24 6.06
C MET A 70 -7.21 4.45 4.88
N ALA A 71 -8.53 4.39 4.73
CA ALA A 71 -9.17 3.73 3.58
C ALA A 71 -8.73 4.35 2.25
N GLN A 72 -8.65 5.69 2.18
CA GLN A 72 -8.10 6.39 1.01
C GLN A 72 -6.61 6.11 0.80
N SER A 73 -5.81 6.05 1.88
CA SER A 73 -4.40 5.70 1.81
C SER A 73 -4.20 4.27 1.28
N VAL A 74 -4.96 3.28 1.75
CA VAL A 74 -4.87 1.89 1.27
C VAL A 74 -4.95 1.82 -0.25
N ILE A 75 -5.97 2.46 -0.83
CA ILE A 75 -6.18 2.46 -2.29
C ILE A 75 -4.97 3.10 -3.00
N ARG A 76 -4.47 4.24 -2.51
CA ARG A 76 -3.29 4.90 -3.09
C ARG A 76 -2.04 4.03 -3.01
N THR A 77 -1.79 3.40 -1.87
CA THR A 77 -0.63 2.57 -1.61
C THR A 77 -0.62 1.34 -2.53
N VAL A 78 -1.79 0.72 -2.73
CA VAL A 78 -1.92 -0.43 -3.64
C VAL A 78 -1.71 -0.01 -5.10
N ILE A 79 -2.33 1.08 -5.55
CA ILE A 79 -2.11 1.63 -6.91
C ILE A 79 -0.61 1.91 -7.13
N ALA A 80 0.04 2.59 -6.18
CA ALA A 80 1.47 2.91 -6.29
C ALA A 80 2.34 1.64 -6.39
N ARG A 81 2.00 0.60 -5.63
CA ARG A 81 2.69 -0.69 -5.69
C ARG A 81 2.53 -1.37 -7.06
N TYR A 82 1.32 -1.43 -7.61
CA TYR A 82 1.10 -1.99 -8.95
C TYR A 82 1.83 -1.20 -10.04
N LYS A 83 1.79 0.14 -10.00
CA LYS A 83 2.57 0.99 -10.92
C LYS A 83 4.07 0.72 -10.85
N THR A 84 4.59 0.54 -9.63
CA THR A 84 6.00 0.20 -9.41
C THR A 84 6.34 -1.16 -10.04
N VAL A 85 5.52 -2.19 -9.78
CA VAL A 85 5.73 -3.54 -10.34
C VAL A 85 5.63 -3.52 -11.87
N LYS A 86 4.63 -2.83 -12.44
CA LYS A 86 4.50 -2.64 -13.90
C LYS A 86 5.78 -2.05 -14.50
N THR A 87 6.34 -1.03 -13.86
CA THR A 87 7.60 -0.40 -14.31
C THR A 87 8.78 -1.36 -14.20
N GLN A 88 8.88 -2.13 -13.11
CA GLN A 88 9.94 -3.12 -12.93
C GLN A 88 9.87 -4.26 -13.96
N MET A 89 8.67 -4.72 -14.30
CA MET A 89 8.44 -5.77 -15.30
C MET A 89 8.83 -5.28 -16.70
N ALA A 90 8.40 -4.07 -17.09
CA ALA A 90 8.76 -3.49 -18.38
C ALA A 90 10.28 -3.33 -18.56
N ARG A 91 11.01 -3.04 -17.48
CA ARG A 91 12.48 -2.96 -17.48
C ARG A 91 13.19 -4.31 -17.58
N ARG A 92 12.49 -5.42 -17.30
CA ARG A 92 13.02 -6.80 -17.29
C ARG A 92 12.20 -7.70 -18.22
N PRO A 93 12.32 -7.49 -19.54
CA PRO A 93 11.60 -8.28 -20.53
C PRO A 93 12.02 -9.75 -20.52
N TYR A 94 11.09 -10.59 -20.93
CA TYR A 94 11.31 -12.02 -21.08
C TYR A 94 12.11 -12.27 -22.36
N LYS A 95 13.05 -13.22 -22.30
CA LYS A 95 13.85 -13.64 -23.45
C LYS A 95 13.69 -15.14 -23.61
N TYR A 96 13.39 -15.58 -24.82
CA TYR A 96 13.28 -16.99 -25.15
C TYR A 96 13.84 -17.25 -26.54
N GLN A 97 14.20 -18.49 -26.78
CA GLN A 97 14.66 -18.95 -28.07
C GLN A 97 13.53 -19.76 -28.72
N ASP A 98 13.21 -19.46 -29.97
CA ASP A 98 12.27 -20.26 -30.74
C ASP A 98 12.90 -21.62 -31.06
N GLN A 99 12.15 -22.70 -30.81
CA GLN A 99 12.66 -24.06 -30.96
C GLN A 99 12.79 -24.51 -32.42
N ASN A 100 12.01 -23.90 -33.33
CA ASN A 100 11.99 -24.25 -34.75
C ASN A 100 13.02 -23.44 -35.54
N THR A 101 13.18 -22.16 -35.23
CA THR A 101 14.08 -21.25 -35.96
C THR A 101 15.43 -21.06 -35.26
N GLY A 102 15.52 -21.33 -33.95
CA GLY A 102 16.71 -21.04 -33.15
C GLY A 102 16.94 -19.55 -32.88
N GLU A 103 16.02 -18.67 -33.29
CA GLU A 103 16.13 -17.23 -33.10
C GLU A 103 15.76 -16.80 -31.68
N TRP A 104 16.39 -15.73 -31.22
CA TRP A 104 16.11 -15.14 -29.91
C TRP A 104 15.06 -14.04 -30.00
N TYR A 105 14.02 -14.18 -29.20
CA TYR A 105 12.94 -13.21 -29.08
C TYR A 105 12.96 -12.51 -27.72
N ARG A 106 12.38 -11.31 -27.67
CA ARG A 106 12.29 -10.48 -26.47
C ARG A 106 10.90 -9.89 -26.35
N GLU A 107 10.21 -10.22 -25.27
CA GLU A 107 8.86 -9.72 -24.99
C GLU A 107 8.85 -8.81 -23.75
N VAL A 108 8.27 -7.62 -23.91
CA VAL A 108 8.07 -6.70 -22.78
C VAL A 108 6.96 -7.26 -21.89
N ARG A 109 7.29 -7.44 -20.62
CA ARG A 109 6.34 -7.94 -19.63
C ARG A 109 5.48 -6.83 -19.08
N ASP A 110 4.21 -7.12 -18.87
CA ASP A 110 3.26 -6.24 -18.17
C ASP A 110 2.58 -6.99 -17.01
N LEU A 111 1.55 -6.37 -16.41
CA LEU A 111 0.88 -6.95 -15.25
C LEU A 111 0.11 -8.24 -15.56
N THR A 112 -0.24 -8.51 -16.82
CA THR A 112 -0.94 -9.75 -17.21
C THR A 112 -0.09 -11.00 -17.00
N TRP A 113 1.23 -10.83 -16.88
CA TRP A 113 2.18 -11.89 -16.54
C TRP A 113 2.21 -12.23 -15.04
N LEU A 114 1.38 -11.60 -14.21
CA LEU A 114 1.22 -11.97 -12.81
C LEU A 114 0.27 -13.16 -12.69
N HIS A 115 0.71 -14.23 -12.02
CA HIS A 115 -0.13 -15.39 -11.72
C HIS A 115 -0.94 -15.24 -10.42
N LYS A 116 -0.64 -14.21 -9.62
CA LYS A 116 -1.30 -13.92 -8.33
C LYS A 116 -1.27 -12.43 -8.03
N PRO A 117 -2.20 -11.91 -7.20
CA PRO A 117 -2.17 -10.52 -6.77
C PRO A 117 -0.88 -10.18 -6.02
N ILE A 118 -0.51 -8.90 -6.04
CA ILE A 118 0.65 -8.42 -5.27
C ILE A 118 0.33 -8.52 -3.77
N SER A 119 1.16 -9.23 -3.01
CA SER A 119 0.96 -9.39 -1.57
C SER A 119 1.75 -8.38 -0.74
N PHE A 120 1.08 -7.83 0.27
CA PHE A 120 1.62 -6.99 1.31
C PHE A 120 1.88 -7.85 2.55
N ASN A 121 3.16 -8.18 2.77
CA ASN A 121 3.57 -9.14 3.80
C ASN A 121 3.92 -8.49 5.14
N ARG A 122 4.37 -7.24 5.14
CA ARG A 122 4.80 -6.54 6.37
C ARG A 122 3.64 -5.71 6.92
N PRO A 123 3.32 -5.79 8.22
CA PRO A 123 2.44 -4.83 8.87
C PRO A 123 2.98 -3.42 8.62
N GLN A 124 2.12 -2.55 8.09
CA GLN A 124 2.48 -1.19 7.70
C GLN A 124 1.25 -0.29 7.69
N VAL A 125 1.44 1.02 7.74
CA VAL A 125 0.36 1.99 7.58
C VAL A 125 0.91 3.30 6.98
N ASP A 126 0.25 3.83 5.96
CA ASP A 126 0.58 5.14 5.38
C ASP A 126 -0.34 6.22 5.95
N LEU A 127 0.25 7.10 6.76
CA LEU A 127 -0.43 8.18 7.48
C LEU A 127 -0.08 9.54 6.87
N GLN A 128 -1.10 10.35 6.58
CA GLN A 128 -0.91 11.70 6.02
C GLN A 128 -0.62 12.72 7.13
N ARG A 129 0.42 13.56 6.94
CA ARG A 129 0.71 14.68 7.83
C ARG A 129 -0.48 15.65 7.88
N ASN A 130 -0.74 16.22 9.05
CA ASN A 130 -1.86 17.13 9.34
C ASN A 130 -3.27 16.51 9.19
N ARG A 131 -3.37 15.19 8.96
CA ARG A 131 -4.64 14.46 8.97
C ARG A 131 -4.58 13.30 9.92
N ASP A 132 -3.64 12.41 9.68
CA ASP A 132 -3.44 11.19 10.46
C ASP A 132 -2.36 11.37 11.52
N TRP A 133 -1.38 12.24 11.30
CA TRP A 133 -0.38 12.55 12.32
C TRP A 133 0.10 14.00 12.29
N SER A 134 0.60 14.49 13.43
CA SER A 134 1.14 15.85 13.58
C SER A 134 2.16 15.94 14.71
N TYR A 135 3.01 16.97 14.66
CA TYR A 135 3.84 17.38 15.79
C TYR A 135 3.03 18.23 16.76
N LEU A 136 3.20 17.99 18.05
CA LEU A 136 2.65 18.82 19.11
C LEU A 136 3.71 19.81 19.61
N SER A 137 3.27 20.94 20.17
CA SER A 137 4.15 21.92 20.80
C SER A 137 4.94 21.34 21.99
N SER A 138 4.46 20.25 22.59
CA SER A 138 5.16 19.49 23.64
C SER A 138 6.35 18.67 23.13
N GLY A 139 6.63 18.66 21.81
CA GLY A 139 7.67 17.83 21.19
C GLY A 139 7.22 16.39 20.91
N GLN A 140 6.00 16.01 21.29
CA GLN A 140 5.43 14.69 21.03
C GLN A 140 4.82 14.59 19.62
N LEU A 141 4.73 13.36 19.13
CA LEU A 141 3.95 13.03 17.94
C LEU A 141 2.55 12.60 18.33
N SER A 142 1.55 13.20 17.66
CA SER A 142 0.19 12.73 17.73
C SER A 142 -0.11 11.87 16.51
N ILE A 143 -0.46 10.60 16.71
CA ILE A 143 -0.59 9.60 15.64
C ILE A 143 -1.95 8.92 15.73
N ASN A 144 -2.66 8.84 14.61
CA ASN A 144 -3.95 8.18 14.51
C ASN A 144 -3.78 6.67 14.37
N THR A 145 -4.51 5.91 15.19
CA THR A 145 -4.62 4.45 15.16
C THR A 145 -6.07 4.05 14.88
N LEU A 146 -6.42 2.77 14.87
CA LEU A 146 -7.82 2.35 14.84
C LEU A 146 -8.56 2.72 16.13
N ASP A 147 -7.92 2.57 17.28
CA ASP A 147 -8.56 2.74 18.61
C ASP A 147 -8.61 4.20 19.07
N GLY A 148 -7.99 5.12 18.34
CA GLY A 148 -7.96 6.54 18.71
C GLY A 148 -6.68 7.23 18.29
N ARG A 149 -6.52 8.48 18.70
CA ARG A 149 -5.27 9.21 18.47
C ARG A 149 -4.39 9.06 19.72
N VAL A 150 -3.18 8.55 19.54
CA VAL A 150 -2.18 8.38 20.61
C VAL A 150 -1.13 9.48 20.55
N LYS A 151 -0.50 9.76 21.69
CA LYS A 151 0.63 10.71 21.80
C LYS A 151 1.86 9.93 22.21
N VAL A 152 2.96 10.09 21.47
CA VAL A 152 4.22 9.35 21.66
C VAL A 152 5.42 10.24 21.50
#